data_AF-A0A452UJ13-F1
#
_entry.id   AF-A0A452UJ13-F1
#
_cell.length_a   1.000
_cell.length_b   1.000
_cell.length_c   1.000
_cell.angle_alpha   90.00
_cell.angle_beta   90.00
_cell.angle_gamma   90.00
#
_symmetry.space_group_name_H-M   'P 1'
#
loop_
_entity.id
_entity.type
_entity.pdbx_description
1 polymer ?
#
loop_
_entity_poly.entity_id
_entity_poly.type
_entity_poly.pdbx_seq_one_letter_code
_entity_poly.pdbx_strand_id
1 'polypeptide(L)'
;MIFFEAAKWVPFIIEEIMPQKGEKKISLETVVPFVFLVGSVCIPHLDSYAVLKRIPSLALLPALERLPMEDAGQTRLSLSKSLGLIEGYGGRGKGGLPATLSPAEEEKAKGPHEKYGYNSYLSEKISLDRSIPDYRPTKCKELKYAKELPQISIIFIFVNEALSVILRSVHSAVNHTPTHLLKEIILVDDNSDEEELKAPLEEYVHKRYPGLVKVVRNQKREGLIRARIEGWKVATGQVTGFFDAHVEFTAGWAEPVLSRIQENRKRVILPSIDNIKQDTFEVQRYENSAHGYSWELWCMYISPPKDWWDAGDPSLPIRTPAMIGCSFVVNRKFFGEIGLLDPGMDVYGGENIELGIKVWLCGGSMEVLPCSRVAHIERKKKPYNSNIGFYTKRNALRVAEVWMDDYKSHVYIAWNLPLENPGIDIGDVSERRALRKSLKCKNFQWYLDHVYPEMRRYNNTIAYGELRNNKAKDVCLDQGPLENHTAILYPCHGWGPQLARYTKEGFLHLGALGTTTLLPDTRCLVDNSKSRLPQLLDCDKVKSSLYKRWNFIQNGAIMNKGTGRCLEVENRGLAGIDLILRSCTGQRWTIKNSIK
;
A
#
# COMPACT_ATOMS: atom_id res chain seq x y z
N MET A 1 16.09 10.28 -10.93
CA MET A 1 16.56 8.94 -11.34
C MET A 1 15.65 7.93 -10.67
N ILE A 2 14.93 7.11 -11.45
CA ILE A 2 13.93 6.10 -11.04
C ILE A 2 13.02 6.52 -9.86
N PHE A 3 11.84 7.06 -10.17
CA PHE A 3 10.70 6.94 -9.27
C PHE A 3 10.35 5.45 -9.16
N PHE A 4 10.57 4.84 -8.00
CA PHE A 4 10.24 3.42 -7.78
C PHE A 4 8.72 3.23 -7.59
N GLU A 5 8.04 3.23 -8.73
CA GLU A 5 7.02 2.22 -9.05
C GLU A 5 5.80 2.18 -8.11
N ALA A 6 5.09 3.31 -8.02
CA ALA A 6 3.69 3.32 -7.64
C ALA A 6 2.89 2.40 -8.59
N ALA A 7 2.56 1.20 -8.11
CA ALA A 7 1.75 0.17 -8.77
C ALA A 7 2.22 -0.27 -10.18
N LYS A 8 3.30 -1.07 -10.27
CA LYS A 8 3.54 -1.89 -11.46
C LYS A 8 2.48 -3.00 -11.61
N TRP A 9 1.40 -2.65 -12.30
CA TRP A 9 0.62 -3.54 -13.18
C TRP A 9 -0.01 -4.80 -12.58
N VAL A 10 -0.96 -4.59 -11.65
CA VAL A 10 -2.30 -5.25 -11.62
C VAL A 10 -2.36 -6.73 -12.11
N PRO A 11 -1.55 -7.68 -11.59
CA PRO A 11 -1.46 -9.01 -12.18
C PRO A 11 -2.21 -10.02 -11.30
N PHE A 12 -3.55 -10.05 -11.39
CA PHE A 12 -4.37 -11.26 -11.15
C PHE A 12 -5.88 -10.99 -11.40
N ILE A 13 -6.25 -10.66 -12.64
CA ILE A 13 -7.63 -10.76 -13.12
C ILE A 13 -7.60 -11.46 -14.48
N ILE A 14 -8.39 -12.53 -14.61
CA ILE A 14 -8.31 -13.59 -15.64
C ILE A 14 -7.08 -14.51 -15.47
N GLU A 15 -7.21 -15.50 -14.59
CA GLU A 15 -6.55 -16.82 -14.75
C GLU A 15 -7.59 -17.96 -14.64
N GLU A 16 -8.83 -17.67 -15.03
CA GLU A 16 -9.85 -18.69 -15.32
C GLU A 16 -10.31 -18.54 -16.78
N ILE A 17 -10.82 -19.64 -17.35
CA ILE A 17 -11.40 -19.74 -18.71
C ILE A 17 -10.39 -19.68 -19.86
N MET A 18 -9.55 -20.71 -19.96
CA MET A 18 -9.47 -21.49 -21.20
C MET A 18 -9.46 -23.00 -20.89
N PRO A 19 -10.41 -23.81 -21.39
CA PRO A 19 -10.36 -25.25 -21.23
C PRO A 19 -9.31 -25.87 -22.16
N GLN A 20 -8.44 -26.74 -21.62
CA GLN A 20 -7.36 -27.36 -22.40
C GLN A 20 -7.88 -28.27 -23.53
N LYS A 21 -7.42 -28.02 -24.76
CA LYS A 21 -7.33 -29.00 -25.86
C LYS A 21 -6.13 -28.67 -26.75
N GLY A 22 -5.34 -29.69 -27.10
CA GLY A 22 -4.47 -29.66 -28.28
C GLY A 22 -3.05 -29.13 -28.07
N GLU A 23 -2.15 -30.07 -27.82
CA GLU A 23 -0.70 -30.07 -28.13
C GLU A 23 -0.13 -28.93 -29.02
N LYS A 24 0.95 -28.28 -28.55
CA LYS A 24 2.33 -28.62 -28.95
C LYS A 24 3.38 -27.83 -28.16
N LYS A 25 4.53 -28.47 -27.88
CA LYS A 25 5.72 -27.83 -27.30
C LYS A 25 6.54 -27.13 -28.39
N ILE A 26 7.05 -25.94 -28.11
CA ILE A 26 8.17 -25.30 -28.80
C ILE A 26 9.13 -24.77 -27.72
N SER A 27 10.44 -24.89 -27.93
CA SER A 27 11.49 -24.60 -26.94
C SER A 27 11.88 -23.12 -26.88
N LEU A 28 12.24 -22.63 -25.69
CA LEU A 28 12.98 -21.38 -25.53
C LEU A 28 14.49 -21.65 -25.60
N GLU A 29 15.10 -21.34 -26.74
CA GLU A 29 16.53 -21.07 -26.86
C GLU A 29 16.75 -19.88 -27.81
N THR A 30 17.92 -19.25 -27.73
CA THR A 30 18.39 -18.10 -28.54
C THR A 30 17.84 -16.71 -28.17
N VAL A 31 18.63 -15.91 -27.45
CA VAL A 31 19.33 -14.66 -27.92
C VAL A 31 19.72 -13.79 -26.71
N VAL A 32 21.00 -13.87 -26.32
CA VAL A 32 21.78 -13.05 -25.35
C VAL A 32 23.27 -13.30 -25.69
N PRO A 33 24.28 -12.40 -25.52
CA PRO A 33 24.30 -10.98 -25.12
C PRO A 33 25.01 -10.05 -26.15
N PHE A 34 25.18 -8.75 -25.84
CA PHE A 34 26.49 -8.05 -25.94
C PHE A 34 26.50 -6.76 -25.08
N VAL A 35 27.69 -6.19 -24.79
CA VAL A 35 27.90 -5.10 -23.80
C VAL A 35 29.05 -4.16 -24.23
N PHE A 36 28.97 -2.84 -23.90
CA PHE A 36 30.05 -1.92 -23.43
C PHE A 36 30.08 -0.45 -23.92
N LEU A 37 30.65 0.37 -23.03
CA LEU A 37 30.91 1.82 -22.89
C LEU A 37 31.44 2.67 -24.07
N VAL A 38 31.03 3.96 -24.02
CA VAL A 38 31.83 5.22 -24.00
C VAL A 38 31.02 6.22 -23.12
N GLY A 39 31.50 7.26 -22.40
CA GLY A 39 32.82 7.87 -22.11
C GLY A 39 32.78 9.42 -22.24
N SER A 40 33.57 10.28 -21.56
CA SER A 40 34.56 10.09 -20.48
C SER A 40 35.00 11.45 -19.83
N VAL A 41 35.19 11.47 -18.49
CA VAL A 41 36.29 12.15 -17.72
C VAL A 41 36.40 13.69 -17.57
N CYS A 42 36.66 14.15 -16.33
CA CYS A 42 37.72 15.13 -15.99
C CYS A 42 38.09 15.19 -14.48
N ILE A 43 39.38 15.04 -14.15
CA ILE A 43 40.03 15.24 -12.82
C ILE A 43 41.50 15.68 -13.08
N PRO A 44 42.12 16.53 -12.24
CA PRO A 44 43.57 16.52 -12.03
C PRO A 44 44.01 16.29 -10.56
N HIS A 45 45.23 15.77 -10.39
CA HIS A 45 45.90 15.42 -9.12
C HIS A 45 46.53 16.61 -8.37
N LEU A 46 46.88 16.39 -7.09
CA LEU A 46 48.25 16.60 -6.59
C LEU A 46 48.51 15.85 -5.27
N ASP A 47 49.73 15.35 -5.07
CA ASP A 47 50.15 14.46 -3.98
C ASP A 47 50.93 15.16 -2.86
N SER A 48 51.03 14.54 -1.67
CA SER A 48 52.22 14.66 -0.78
C SER A 48 52.28 13.65 0.38
N TYR A 49 53.38 12.88 0.39
CA TYR A 49 54.15 12.22 1.47
C TYR A 49 53.66 12.07 2.93
N ALA A 50 54.20 11.02 3.59
CA ALA A 50 53.89 10.56 4.95
C ALA A 50 54.94 10.94 6.01
N VAL A 51 54.65 10.70 7.30
CA VAL A 51 55.56 10.11 8.33
C VAL A 51 54.82 9.79 9.65
N LEU A 52 55.35 8.85 10.44
CA LEU A 52 54.75 8.31 11.68
C LEU A 52 54.80 9.26 12.89
N LYS A 53 53.91 9.01 13.87
CA LYS A 53 54.31 8.89 15.30
C LYS A 53 53.33 8.04 16.13
N ARG A 54 53.89 7.20 17.02
CA ARG A 54 53.17 6.50 18.12
C ARG A 54 53.20 7.36 19.38
N ILE A 55 52.22 7.23 20.28
CA ILE A 55 52.35 7.38 21.75
C ILE A 55 51.10 6.77 22.44
N PRO A 56 51.14 6.34 23.73
CA PRO A 56 50.45 5.10 24.13
C PRO A 56 49.22 5.25 25.05
N SER A 57 48.72 4.09 25.49
CA SER A 57 47.54 3.81 26.32
C SER A 57 47.63 4.20 27.80
N LEU A 58 46.49 4.60 28.39
CA LEU A 58 45.94 4.31 29.75
C LEU A 58 44.60 5.11 29.86
N ALA A 59 43.56 4.79 30.66
CA ALA A 59 43.22 3.64 31.51
C ALA A 59 41.69 3.62 31.81
N LEU A 60 41.22 2.58 32.52
CA LEU A 60 40.02 2.55 33.41
C LEU A 60 38.61 2.74 32.80
N LEU A 61 37.85 1.64 32.77
CA LEU A 61 36.40 1.59 32.97
C LEU A 61 36.11 0.64 34.16
N PRO A 62 35.15 0.94 35.05
CA PRO A 62 34.76 0.01 36.11
C PRO A 62 34.03 -1.23 35.56
N ALA A 63 34.18 -2.37 36.22
CA ALA A 63 33.40 -3.55 35.89
C ALA A 63 31.95 -3.39 36.37
N LEU A 64 30.99 -3.64 35.48
CA LEU A 64 29.61 -3.97 35.88
C LEU A 64 29.55 -5.44 36.24
N GLU A 65 29.02 -5.74 37.43
CA GLU A 65 28.90 -7.10 37.95
C GLU A 65 28.00 -7.96 37.07
N ARG A 66 28.49 -9.13 36.66
CA ARG A 66 27.68 -10.13 35.96
C ARG A 66 26.97 -11.00 36.98
N LEU A 67 25.65 -10.85 37.09
CA LEU A 67 24.82 -11.91 37.69
C LEU A 67 24.89 -13.18 36.82
N PRO A 68 24.81 -14.40 37.38
CA PRO A 68 25.04 -15.63 36.62
C PRO A 68 23.97 -15.86 35.55
N MET A 69 24.39 -16.22 34.33
CA MET A 69 23.50 -16.56 33.20
C MET A 69 23.85 -17.91 32.55
N GLU A 70 24.04 -18.97 33.36
CA GLU A 70 24.43 -20.28 32.81
C GLU A 70 23.22 -21.21 32.58
N ASP A 71 22.33 -21.41 33.56
CA ASP A 71 21.12 -22.25 33.35
C ASP A 71 20.16 -21.69 32.28
N ALA A 72 19.89 -20.38 32.31
CA ALA A 72 18.89 -19.75 31.43
C ALA A 72 19.29 -19.76 29.94
N GLY A 73 20.57 -19.94 29.61
CA GLY A 73 21.03 -20.06 28.22
C GLY A 73 20.67 -21.42 27.61
N GLN A 74 20.88 -22.49 28.37
CA GLN A 74 20.68 -23.87 27.93
C GLN A 74 19.22 -24.15 27.57
N THR A 75 18.28 -23.67 28.38
CA THR A 75 16.83 -23.88 28.18
C THR A 75 16.22 -23.01 27.08
N ARG A 76 16.76 -21.81 26.82
CA ARG A 76 16.28 -20.97 25.71
C ARG A 76 16.64 -21.60 24.37
N LEU A 77 17.90 -22.02 24.23
CA LEU A 77 18.44 -22.58 22.99
C LEU A 77 17.87 -23.97 22.62
N SER A 78 17.06 -24.60 23.48
CA SER A 78 16.35 -25.85 23.16
C SER A 78 14.96 -25.63 22.55
N LEU A 79 14.23 -24.57 22.96
CA LEU A 79 12.85 -24.29 22.54
C LEU A 79 12.74 -24.04 21.03
N SER A 80 13.57 -23.15 20.49
CA SER A 80 13.54 -22.82 19.06
C SER A 80 13.99 -24.01 18.22
N LYS A 81 14.93 -24.82 18.71
CA LYS A 81 15.38 -26.06 18.04
C LYS A 81 14.29 -27.13 17.98
N SER A 82 13.44 -27.29 19.00
CA SER A 82 12.29 -28.21 18.93
C SER A 82 11.25 -27.82 17.87
N LEU A 83 11.25 -26.54 17.44
CA LEU A 83 10.43 -26.02 16.35
C LEU A 83 11.20 -25.95 15.00
N GLY A 84 12.43 -26.47 14.93
CA GLY A 84 13.27 -26.39 13.73
C GLY A 84 13.82 -24.99 13.41
N LEU A 85 13.72 -24.04 14.34
CA LEU A 85 14.10 -22.62 14.20
C LEU A 85 15.47 -22.32 14.82
N ILE A 86 16.04 -21.18 14.41
CA ILE A 86 17.41 -20.75 14.74
C ILE A 86 17.36 -19.46 15.58
N GLU A 87 18.12 -19.38 16.67
CA GLU A 87 18.35 -18.16 17.48
C GLU A 87 19.78 -17.60 17.30
N GLY A 88 19.97 -16.34 17.72
CA GLY A 88 21.26 -15.66 17.82
C GLY A 88 21.71 -14.92 16.54
N TYR A 89 22.66 -13.98 16.70
CA TYR A 89 23.06 -12.98 15.70
C TYR A 89 23.92 -13.51 14.51
N GLY A 90 23.72 -14.76 14.11
CA GLY A 90 24.50 -15.48 13.10
C GLY A 90 23.65 -16.08 11.97
N GLY A 91 24.31 -16.83 11.07
CA GLY A 91 23.64 -17.60 10.02
C GLY A 91 23.26 -16.82 8.76
N ARG A 92 22.35 -17.40 7.97
CA ARG A 92 21.81 -16.82 6.73
C ARG A 92 21.07 -15.51 7.03
N GLY A 93 21.12 -14.54 6.12
CA GLY A 93 20.36 -13.29 6.20
C GLY A 93 20.82 -12.29 7.26
N LYS A 94 21.97 -12.50 7.89
CA LYS A 94 22.59 -11.61 8.89
C LYS A 94 22.85 -10.21 8.30
N GLY A 95 22.57 -9.17 9.08
CA GLY A 95 22.75 -7.77 8.65
C GLY A 95 21.76 -7.35 7.55
N GLY A 96 20.63 -8.05 7.43
CA GLY A 96 19.65 -7.85 6.35
C GLY A 96 20.14 -8.19 4.94
N LEU A 97 21.29 -8.85 4.80
CA LEU A 97 21.83 -9.26 3.50
C LEU A 97 20.94 -10.33 2.83
N PRO A 98 20.95 -10.46 1.49
CA PRO A 98 20.23 -11.52 0.79
C PRO A 98 20.72 -12.89 1.25
N ALA A 99 19.78 -13.77 1.57
CA ALA A 99 20.02 -15.16 1.88
C ALA A 99 19.66 -16.06 0.69
N THR A 100 20.34 -17.20 0.59
CA THR A 100 20.15 -18.18 -0.49
C THR A 100 19.91 -19.58 0.08
N LEU A 101 19.28 -20.40 -0.75
CA LEU A 101 19.10 -21.84 -0.55
C LEU A 101 20.07 -22.62 -1.45
N SER A 102 20.29 -23.89 -1.14
CA SER A 102 20.86 -24.83 -2.10
C SER A 102 19.77 -25.37 -3.05
N PRO A 103 20.08 -25.88 -4.26
CA PRO A 103 19.05 -26.34 -5.20
C PRO A 103 18.10 -27.42 -4.63
N ALA A 104 18.61 -28.29 -3.75
CA ALA A 104 17.80 -29.32 -3.06
C ALA A 104 16.91 -28.76 -1.93
N GLU A 105 17.15 -27.51 -1.49
CA GLU A 105 16.27 -26.74 -0.62
C GLU A 105 15.27 -25.89 -1.42
N GLU A 106 15.65 -25.37 -2.59
CA GLU A 106 14.75 -24.58 -3.46
C GLU A 106 13.53 -25.40 -3.91
N GLU A 107 13.72 -26.68 -4.27
CA GLU A 107 12.59 -27.58 -4.56
C GLU A 107 11.62 -27.71 -3.38
N LYS A 108 12.12 -27.74 -2.13
CA LYS A 108 11.29 -27.78 -0.92
C LYS A 108 10.60 -26.45 -0.65
N ALA A 109 11.21 -25.34 -1.06
CA ALA A 109 10.68 -24.00 -0.84
C ALA A 109 9.51 -23.64 -1.77
N LYS A 110 9.34 -24.30 -2.94
CA LYS A 110 8.29 -23.98 -3.93
C LYS A 110 6.87 -23.95 -3.33
N GLY A 111 6.46 -25.03 -2.68
CA GLY A 111 5.12 -25.14 -2.08
C GLY A 111 4.85 -24.10 -0.99
N PRO A 112 5.72 -23.97 0.03
CA PRO A 112 5.58 -22.93 1.05
C PRO A 112 5.65 -21.49 0.48
N HIS A 113 6.50 -21.24 -0.52
CA HIS A 113 6.55 -19.95 -1.21
C HIS A 113 5.22 -19.61 -1.87
N GLU A 114 4.61 -20.58 -2.57
CA GLU A 114 3.28 -20.40 -3.14
C GLU A 114 2.19 -20.24 -2.08
N LYS A 115 2.28 -20.93 -0.94
CA LYS A 115 1.31 -20.81 0.16
C LYS A 115 1.27 -19.39 0.74
N TYR A 116 2.41 -18.86 1.20
CA TYR A 116 2.44 -17.60 1.95
C TYR A 116 2.63 -16.34 1.07
N GLY A 117 3.11 -16.51 -0.17
CA GLY A 117 3.50 -15.39 -1.04
C GLY A 117 4.90 -14.83 -0.72
N TYR A 118 5.68 -15.54 0.09
CA TYR A 118 7.11 -15.31 0.39
C TYR A 118 7.79 -16.63 0.78
N ASN A 119 9.12 -16.69 0.73
CA ASN A 119 9.93 -17.88 0.94
C ASN A 119 10.04 -18.27 2.43
N SER A 120 8.98 -18.83 3.02
CA SER A 120 8.96 -19.22 4.44
C SER A 120 9.99 -20.30 4.78
N TYR A 121 10.30 -21.20 3.84
CA TYR A 121 11.33 -22.23 4.04
C TYR A 121 12.71 -21.59 4.26
N LEU A 122 13.05 -20.56 3.48
CA LEU A 122 14.26 -19.76 3.74
C LEU A 122 14.17 -19.01 5.07
N SER A 123 12.99 -18.46 5.43
CA SER A 123 12.78 -17.82 6.73
C SER A 123 13.09 -18.76 7.91
N GLU A 124 12.71 -20.05 7.86
CA GLU A 124 13.08 -21.01 8.91
C GLU A 124 14.60 -21.17 9.09
N LYS A 125 15.38 -20.95 8.01
CA LYS A 125 16.86 -21.07 8.04
C LYS A 125 17.56 -19.73 8.28
N ILE A 126 16.80 -18.67 8.57
CA ILE A 126 17.28 -17.34 9.00
C ILE A 126 16.95 -17.18 10.49
N SER A 127 17.90 -16.69 11.27
CA SER A 127 17.72 -16.53 12.72
C SER A 127 16.53 -15.63 13.10
N LEU A 128 15.87 -15.95 14.20
CA LEU A 128 14.87 -15.11 14.86
C LEU A 128 15.51 -13.84 15.45
N ASP A 129 16.79 -13.88 15.80
CA ASP A 129 17.57 -12.74 16.32
C ASP A 129 18.56 -12.18 15.28
N ARG A 130 18.23 -12.25 13.97
CA ARG A 130 19.10 -11.64 12.96
C ARG A 130 19.13 -10.11 13.11
N SER A 131 20.29 -9.51 12.83
CA SER A 131 20.39 -8.05 12.69
C SER A 131 19.92 -7.59 11.31
N ILE A 132 19.41 -6.36 11.24
CA ILE A 132 19.00 -5.66 10.02
C ILE A 132 19.73 -4.30 9.91
N PRO A 133 19.87 -3.70 8.72
CA PRO A 133 20.60 -2.44 8.55
C PRO A 133 19.84 -1.23 9.14
N ASP A 134 20.57 -0.29 9.74
CA ASP A 134 20.01 0.97 10.27
C ASP A 134 20.03 2.08 9.20
N TYR A 135 18.98 2.11 8.38
CA TYR A 135 18.77 3.10 7.32
C TYR A 135 18.28 4.49 7.77
N ARG A 136 18.19 4.76 9.08
CA ARG A 136 17.80 6.09 9.57
C ARG A 136 18.80 7.18 9.11
N PRO A 137 18.34 8.38 8.72
CA PRO A 137 19.21 9.53 8.44
C PRO A 137 20.21 9.79 9.58
N THR A 138 21.44 10.20 9.27
CA THR A 138 22.52 10.38 10.26
C THR A 138 22.10 11.19 11.48
N LYS A 139 21.43 12.34 11.26
CA LYS A 139 20.93 13.22 12.30
C LYS A 139 19.97 12.53 13.29
N CYS A 140 19.16 11.55 12.83
CA CYS A 140 18.29 10.76 13.72
C CYS A 140 19.05 9.99 14.80
N LYS A 141 20.33 9.67 14.56
CA LYS A 141 21.21 8.92 15.48
C LYS A 141 21.87 9.83 16.52
N GLU A 142 21.79 11.14 16.32
CA GLU A 142 22.28 12.19 17.22
C GLU A 142 21.16 12.77 18.11
N LEU A 143 19.89 12.59 17.71
CA LEU A 143 18.72 13.00 18.48
C LEU A 143 18.66 12.30 19.85
N LYS A 144 18.32 13.07 20.88
CA LYS A 144 18.15 12.61 22.26
C LYS A 144 16.69 12.79 22.67
N TYR A 145 16.10 11.73 23.21
CA TYR A 145 14.72 11.72 23.70
C TYR A 145 14.69 11.74 25.23
N ALA A 146 13.54 12.04 25.82
CA ALA A 146 13.34 11.88 27.26
C ALA A 146 13.46 10.39 27.67
N LYS A 147 13.84 10.13 28.92
CA LYS A 147 13.79 8.76 29.49
C LYS A 147 12.36 8.35 29.83
N GLU A 148 11.61 9.29 30.42
CA GLU A 148 10.23 9.08 30.84
C GLU A 148 9.27 9.23 29.64
N LEU A 149 9.23 8.21 28.78
CA LEU A 149 8.30 8.10 27.65
C LEU A 149 7.15 7.14 27.98
N PRO A 150 5.94 7.33 27.39
CA PRO A 150 4.77 6.52 27.71
C PRO A 150 4.93 5.06 27.24
N GLN A 151 4.47 4.09 28.05
CA GLN A 151 4.64 2.67 27.72
C GLN A 151 3.74 2.21 26.57
N ILE A 152 4.29 1.37 25.68
CA ILE A 152 3.63 0.84 24.47
C ILE A 152 3.25 -0.64 24.61
N SER A 153 2.00 -0.97 24.31
CA SER A 153 1.58 -2.33 23.97
C SER A 153 1.73 -2.54 22.46
N ILE A 154 2.53 -3.52 22.04
CA ILE A 154 2.69 -3.88 20.63
C ILE A 154 1.66 -4.97 20.29
N ILE A 155 0.93 -4.81 19.19
CA ILE A 155 -0.18 -5.68 18.78
C ILE A 155 0.11 -6.19 17.37
N PHE A 156 0.39 -7.48 17.26
CA PHE A 156 0.50 -8.19 15.99
C PHE A 156 -0.81 -8.91 15.67
N ILE A 157 -1.23 -8.86 14.41
CA ILE A 157 -2.42 -9.57 13.92
C ILE A 157 -1.99 -10.55 12.84
N PHE A 158 -2.47 -11.79 12.91
CA PHE A 158 -2.15 -12.84 11.95
C PHE A 158 -3.34 -13.78 11.69
N VAL A 159 -3.31 -14.40 10.51
CA VAL A 159 -4.09 -15.59 10.17
C VAL A 159 -3.27 -16.40 9.17
N ASN A 160 -2.99 -17.67 9.48
CA ASN A 160 -2.22 -18.59 8.64
C ASN A 160 -0.87 -17.99 8.15
N GLU A 161 -0.09 -17.51 9.13
CA GLU A 161 1.21 -16.85 8.94
C GLU A 161 2.34 -17.79 9.37
N ALA A 162 3.46 -17.85 8.65
CA ALA A 162 4.54 -18.77 8.98
C ALA A 162 5.15 -18.48 10.37
N LEU A 163 5.26 -19.52 11.21
CA LEU A 163 5.72 -19.42 12.60
C LEU A 163 7.08 -18.72 12.73
N SER A 164 8.01 -19.00 11.82
CA SER A 164 9.36 -18.36 11.78
C SER A 164 9.31 -16.84 11.58
N VAL A 165 8.25 -16.32 10.97
CA VAL A 165 8.07 -14.89 10.67
C VAL A 165 7.36 -14.16 11.82
N ILE A 166 6.32 -14.78 12.41
CA ILE A 166 5.69 -14.28 13.64
C ILE A 166 6.75 -14.15 14.74
N LEU A 167 7.52 -15.22 14.98
CA LEU A 167 8.52 -15.23 16.05
C LEU A 167 9.67 -14.25 15.79
N ARG A 168 10.10 -14.01 14.54
CA ARG A 168 11.08 -12.96 14.23
C ARG A 168 10.53 -11.55 14.47
N SER A 169 9.23 -11.34 14.23
CA SER A 169 8.55 -10.07 14.57
C SER A 169 8.53 -9.85 16.09
N VAL A 170 8.26 -10.89 16.89
CA VAL A 170 8.32 -10.84 18.36
C VAL A 170 9.75 -10.62 18.86
N HIS A 171 10.72 -11.39 18.36
CA HIS A 171 12.12 -11.28 18.77
C HIS A 171 12.69 -9.89 18.47
N SER A 172 12.52 -9.39 17.24
CA SER A 172 13.00 -8.05 16.88
C SER A 172 12.29 -6.94 17.68
N ALA A 173 10.99 -7.07 17.96
CA ALA A 173 10.28 -6.13 18.84
C ALA A 173 10.83 -6.09 20.27
N VAL A 174 11.15 -7.25 20.86
CA VAL A 174 11.77 -7.31 22.21
C VAL A 174 13.23 -6.84 22.17
N ASN A 175 14.01 -7.24 21.16
CA ASN A 175 15.43 -6.92 21.05
C ASN A 175 15.71 -5.44 20.71
N HIS A 176 14.74 -4.73 20.13
CA HIS A 176 14.90 -3.34 19.65
C HIS A 176 13.97 -2.30 20.29
N THR A 177 13.16 -2.68 21.28
CA THR A 177 12.36 -1.75 22.10
C THR A 177 12.91 -1.72 23.54
N PRO A 178 13.26 -0.54 24.11
CA PRO A 178 13.76 -0.46 25.48
C PRO A 178 12.78 -1.07 26.50
N THR A 179 13.30 -1.85 27.45
CA THR A 179 12.50 -2.67 28.39
C THR A 179 11.58 -1.87 29.32
N HIS A 180 11.89 -0.61 29.59
CA HIS A 180 11.04 0.29 30.37
C HIS A 180 9.87 0.87 29.55
N LEU A 181 9.97 0.84 28.21
CA LEU A 181 8.96 1.37 27.28
C LEU A 181 8.02 0.25 26.79
N LEU A 182 8.53 -0.96 26.55
CA LEU A 182 7.71 -2.10 26.12
C LEU A 182 6.83 -2.59 27.28
N LYS A 183 5.50 -2.39 27.17
CA LYS A 183 4.53 -2.84 28.17
C LYS A 183 4.27 -4.34 28.08
N GLU A 184 3.97 -4.78 26.86
CA GLU A 184 3.52 -6.13 26.51
C GLU A 184 3.50 -6.27 24.98
N ILE A 185 3.50 -7.52 24.51
CA ILE A 185 3.24 -7.89 23.12
C ILE A 185 1.98 -8.77 23.10
N ILE A 186 1.05 -8.44 22.21
CA ILE A 186 -0.24 -9.12 22.04
C ILE A 186 -0.26 -9.73 20.63
N LEU A 187 -0.41 -11.05 20.56
CA LEU A 187 -0.53 -11.83 19.33
C LEU A 187 -2.00 -12.16 19.12
N VAL A 188 -2.67 -11.53 18.15
CA VAL A 188 -4.07 -11.79 17.82
C VAL A 188 -4.17 -12.78 16.66
N ASP A 189 -4.56 -14.01 17.00
CA ASP A 189 -4.92 -15.09 16.08
C ASP A 189 -6.34 -14.88 15.56
N ASP A 190 -6.50 -14.41 14.31
CA ASP A 190 -7.80 -14.25 13.66
C ASP A 190 -8.34 -15.59 13.12
N ASN A 191 -8.40 -16.58 14.02
CA ASN A 191 -8.83 -17.96 13.77
C ASN A 191 -8.03 -18.61 12.62
N SER A 192 -6.72 -18.76 12.82
CA SER A 192 -5.85 -19.59 11.97
C SER A 192 -6.25 -21.07 12.04
N ASP A 193 -5.95 -21.82 10.98
CA ASP A 193 -6.21 -23.27 10.86
C ASP A 193 -4.95 -24.12 11.15
N GLU A 194 -3.80 -23.47 11.36
CA GLU A 194 -2.50 -24.14 11.42
C GLU A 194 -2.11 -24.54 12.85
N GLU A 195 -1.88 -25.84 13.08
CA GLU A 195 -1.55 -26.42 14.40
C GLU A 195 -0.32 -25.79 15.06
N GLU A 196 0.72 -25.45 14.29
CA GLU A 196 1.93 -24.77 14.78
C GLU A 196 1.61 -23.42 15.46
N LEU A 197 0.53 -22.77 15.05
CA LEU A 197 0.07 -21.49 15.58
C LEU A 197 -0.85 -21.65 16.80
N LYS A 198 -1.20 -22.89 17.17
CA LYS A 198 -2.00 -23.23 18.36
C LYS A 198 -1.08 -23.44 19.56
N ALA A 199 -1.02 -24.65 20.11
CA ALA A 199 -0.23 -24.94 21.31
C ALA A 199 1.29 -24.64 21.16
N PRO A 200 1.98 -24.93 20.04
CA PRO A 200 3.43 -24.74 19.93
C PRO A 200 3.86 -23.27 20.00
N LEU A 201 3.17 -22.37 19.28
CA LEU A 201 3.38 -20.92 19.39
C LEU A 201 3.14 -20.42 20.83
N GLU A 202 2.07 -20.88 21.47
CA GLU A 202 1.66 -20.43 22.80
C GLU A 202 2.62 -20.92 23.90
N GLU A 203 3.04 -22.18 23.84
CA GLU A 203 4.08 -22.75 24.70
C GLU A 203 5.41 -22.01 24.53
N TYR A 204 5.81 -21.74 23.28
CA TYR A 204 7.05 -21.02 22.99
C TYR A 204 7.06 -19.63 23.62
N VAL A 205 6.03 -18.80 23.37
CA VAL A 205 6.03 -17.42 23.88
C VAL A 205 5.88 -17.35 25.40
N HIS A 206 5.09 -18.25 26.01
CA HIS A 206 4.96 -18.31 27.46
C HIS A 206 6.28 -18.75 28.15
N LYS A 207 7.03 -19.70 27.58
CA LYS A 207 8.34 -20.11 28.12
C LYS A 207 9.46 -19.10 27.83
N ARG A 208 9.45 -18.47 26.64
CA ARG A 208 10.52 -17.58 26.17
C ARG A 208 10.39 -16.13 26.67
N TYR A 209 9.17 -15.67 26.90
CA TYR A 209 8.82 -14.29 27.27
C TYR A 209 7.67 -14.24 28.33
N PRO A 210 7.83 -14.91 29.50
CA PRO A 210 6.77 -15.08 30.49
C PRO A 210 6.15 -13.75 30.93
N GLY A 211 4.82 -13.65 30.80
CA GLY A 211 4.03 -12.46 31.16
C GLY A 211 4.15 -11.25 30.20
N LEU A 212 5.20 -11.19 29.38
CA LEU A 212 5.45 -10.10 28.43
C LEU A 212 4.69 -10.31 27.11
N VAL A 213 4.69 -11.54 26.58
CA VAL A 213 3.96 -11.90 25.34
C VAL A 213 2.69 -12.65 25.72
N LYS A 214 1.57 -12.31 25.07
CA LYS A 214 0.23 -12.88 25.29
C LYS A 214 -0.40 -13.28 23.96
N VAL A 215 -1.11 -14.40 23.92
CA VAL A 215 -1.92 -14.80 22.76
C VAL A 215 -3.39 -14.49 23.02
N VAL A 216 -4.08 -13.95 22.02
CA VAL A 216 -5.53 -13.72 21.98
C VAL A 216 -6.06 -14.45 20.75
N ARG A 217 -7.15 -15.20 20.89
CA ARG A 217 -7.71 -16.00 19.79
C ARG A 217 -9.17 -15.64 19.54
N ASN A 218 -9.48 -15.24 18.31
CA ASN A 218 -10.86 -15.04 17.88
C ASN A 218 -11.56 -16.41 17.76
N GLN A 219 -12.83 -16.49 18.16
CA GLN A 219 -13.63 -17.74 18.13
C GLN A 219 -14.16 -18.11 16.73
N LYS A 220 -13.92 -17.23 15.77
CA LYS A 220 -14.20 -17.36 14.34
C LYS A 220 -13.31 -16.35 13.61
N ARG A 221 -13.23 -16.43 12.29
CA ARG A 221 -12.49 -15.45 11.49
C ARG A 221 -13.28 -14.14 11.38
N GLU A 222 -12.75 -13.05 11.94
CA GLU A 222 -13.40 -11.74 12.03
C GLU A 222 -12.83 -10.72 11.02
N GLY A 223 -11.58 -10.91 10.58
CA GLY A 223 -10.86 -10.03 9.65
C GLY A 223 -9.98 -8.99 10.34
N LEU A 224 -9.05 -8.41 9.57
CA LEU A 224 -7.97 -7.52 10.05
C LEU A 224 -8.48 -6.38 10.94
N ILE A 225 -9.61 -5.78 10.55
CA ILE A 225 -10.23 -4.65 11.24
C ILE A 225 -10.66 -5.02 12.67
N ARG A 226 -11.33 -6.16 12.81
CA ARG A 226 -11.91 -6.63 14.08
C ARG A 226 -10.85 -7.24 14.99
N ALA A 227 -9.90 -8.00 14.44
CA ALA A 227 -8.74 -8.49 15.18
C ALA A 227 -7.88 -7.34 15.76
N ARG A 228 -7.72 -6.22 15.04
CA ARG A 228 -7.10 -4.98 15.59
C ARG A 228 -7.90 -4.42 16.78
N ILE A 229 -9.23 -4.50 16.76
CA ILE A 229 -10.10 -4.06 17.87
C ILE A 229 -9.98 -5.00 19.09
N GLU A 230 -9.90 -6.32 18.90
CA GLU A 230 -9.70 -7.27 20.01
C GLU A 230 -8.32 -7.08 20.68
N GLY A 231 -7.26 -6.88 19.89
CA GLY A 231 -5.95 -6.53 20.42
C GLY A 231 -5.94 -5.21 21.22
N TRP A 232 -6.71 -4.20 20.79
CA TRP A 232 -6.85 -2.94 21.53
C TRP A 232 -7.61 -3.10 22.86
N LYS A 233 -8.65 -3.95 22.90
CA LYS A 233 -9.46 -4.18 24.11
C LYS A 233 -8.63 -4.72 25.27
N VAL A 234 -7.71 -5.65 25.00
CA VAL A 234 -6.85 -6.26 26.03
C VAL A 234 -5.61 -5.42 26.37
N ALA A 235 -5.23 -4.45 25.53
CA ALA A 235 -4.02 -3.66 25.70
C ALA A 235 -4.10 -2.75 26.93
N THR A 236 -3.07 -2.81 27.79
CA THR A 236 -2.99 -2.06 29.05
C THR A 236 -2.17 -0.77 28.93
N GLY A 237 -1.27 -0.69 27.95
CA GLY A 237 -0.35 0.43 27.73
C GLY A 237 -1.03 1.79 27.50
N GLN A 238 -0.22 2.85 27.58
CA GLN A 238 -0.67 4.22 27.28
C GLN A 238 -0.72 4.47 25.78
N VAL A 239 0.16 3.79 25.03
CA VAL A 239 0.26 3.79 23.58
C VAL A 239 0.01 2.37 23.07
N THR A 240 -0.64 2.24 21.92
CA THR A 240 -0.82 0.98 21.18
C THR A 240 -0.18 1.11 19.80
N GLY A 241 0.75 0.20 19.49
CA GLY A 241 1.32 0.06 18.14
C GLY A 241 0.78 -1.19 17.47
N PHE A 242 0.10 -1.01 16.34
CA PHE A 242 -0.44 -2.11 15.54
C PHE A 242 0.50 -2.41 14.38
N PHE A 243 0.79 -3.68 14.17
CA PHE A 243 1.71 -4.17 13.13
C PHE A 243 1.16 -5.44 12.49
N ASP A 244 1.45 -5.64 11.22
CA ASP A 244 1.36 -6.95 10.58
C ASP A 244 2.38 -7.91 11.21
N ALA A 245 2.07 -9.21 11.34
CA ALA A 245 2.96 -10.20 11.96
C ALA A 245 4.17 -10.64 11.11
N HIS A 246 4.56 -9.82 10.12
CA HIS A 246 5.65 -10.04 9.19
C HIS A 246 6.53 -8.79 9.04
N VAL A 247 7.12 -8.37 10.16
CA VAL A 247 7.96 -7.17 10.27
C VAL A 247 9.25 -7.42 11.07
N GLU A 248 10.26 -6.58 10.85
CA GLU A 248 11.50 -6.57 11.64
C GLU A 248 11.84 -5.13 12.07
N PHE A 249 11.98 -4.91 13.38
CA PHE A 249 12.16 -3.58 13.97
C PHE A 249 13.63 -3.12 13.92
N THR A 250 13.89 -1.84 13.66
CA THR A 250 15.25 -1.26 13.80
C THR A 250 15.53 -0.79 15.23
N ALA A 251 16.79 -0.78 15.64
CA ALA A 251 17.19 -0.30 16.96
C ALA A 251 16.92 1.21 17.14
N GLY A 252 16.22 1.60 18.20
CA GLY A 252 15.87 3.00 18.49
C GLY A 252 14.72 3.53 17.62
N TRP A 253 13.73 2.69 17.33
CA TRP A 253 12.52 3.05 16.59
C TRP A 253 11.44 3.67 17.49
N ALA A 254 11.34 3.22 18.75
CA ALA A 254 10.20 3.50 19.62
C ALA A 254 10.27 4.91 20.22
N GLU A 255 11.47 5.35 20.59
CA GLU A 255 11.74 6.62 21.27
C GLU A 255 11.22 7.85 20.48
N PRO A 256 11.51 8.03 19.17
CA PRO A 256 10.91 9.11 18.37
C PRO A 256 9.38 9.01 18.28
N VAL A 257 8.83 7.80 18.13
CA VAL A 257 7.37 7.58 18.05
C VAL A 257 6.68 8.01 19.35
N LEU A 258 7.22 7.58 20.48
CA LEU A 258 6.66 7.85 21.80
C LEU A 258 6.85 9.30 22.22
N SER A 259 7.95 9.95 21.84
CA SER A 259 8.15 11.39 22.01
C SER A 259 7.06 12.19 21.29
N ARG A 260 6.81 11.90 20.01
CA ARG A 260 5.79 12.62 19.23
C ARG A 260 4.38 12.41 19.78
N ILE A 261 4.05 11.24 20.31
CA ILE A 261 2.75 10.97 20.94
C ILE A 261 2.64 11.60 22.35
N GLN A 262 3.75 11.73 23.09
CA GLN A 262 3.79 12.41 24.39
C GLN A 262 3.57 13.93 24.22
N GLU A 263 4.24 14.55 23.26
CA GLU A 263 4.04 15.96 22.87
C GLU A 263 2.57 16.27 22.51
N ASN A 264 1.89 15.37 21.80
CA ASN A 264 0.48 15.50 21.46
C ASN A 264 -0.19 14.13 21.27
N ARG A 265 -1.03 13.76 22.25
CA ARG A 265 -1.76 12.49 22.28
C ARG A 265 -2.70 12.23 21.09
N LYS A 266 -3.01 13.26 20.28
CA LYS A 266 -3.87 13.16 19.09
C LYS A 266 -3.11 12.92 17.77
N ARG A 267 -1.79 12.71 17.82
CA ARG A 267 -1.02 12.23 16.68
C ARG A 267 -1.21 10.73 16.51
N VAL A 268 -1.41 10.30 15.27
CA VAL A 268 -1.13 8.92 14.83
C VAL A 268 0.20 8.92 14.10
N ILE A 269 1.11 8.06 14.52
CA ILE A 269 2.48 8.01 14.03
C ILE A 269 2.70 6.75 13.22
N LEU A 270 3.34 6.91 12.06
CA LEU A 270 3.75 5.82 11.19
C LEU A 270 5.29 5.74 11.19
N PRO A 271 5.88 4.57 11.48
CA PRO A 271 7.26 4.31 11.10
C PRO A 271 7.43 4.48 9.58
N SER A 272 8.61 4.92 9.14
CA SER A 272 9.03 4.67 7.75
C SER A 272 9.20 3.17 7.55
N ILE A 273 8.57 2.63 6.50
CA ILE A 273 8.64 1.21 6.17
C ILE A 273 9.84 0.96 5.27
N ASP A 274 10.59 -0.11 5.54
CA ASP A 274 11.60 -0.68 4.64
C ASP A 274 11.12 -2.03 4.09
N ASN A 275 11.66 -2.49 2.97
CA ASN A 275 11.19 -3.72 2.32
C ASN A 275 12.05 -4.93 2.73
N ILE A 276 11.42 -6.05 3.07
CA ILE A 276 12.06 -7.37 3.19
C ILE A 276 11.64 -8.18 1.97
N LYS A 277 12.58 -8.43 1.04
CA LYS A 277 12.28 -9.19 -0.19
C LYS A 277 11.73 -10.59 0.12
N GLN A 278 10.56 -10.88 -0.43
CA GLN A 278 9.86 -12.18 -0.33
C GLN A 278 10.76 -13.39 -0.62
N ASP A 279 11.67 -13.30 -1.62
CA ASP A 279 12.41 -14.44 -2.16
C ASP A 279 13.71 -14.73 -1.38
N THR A 280 14.40 -13.67 -0.93
CA THR A 280 15.77 -13.71 -0.37
C THR A 280 15.89 -13.19 1.06
N PHE A 281 14.83 -12.59 1.62
CA PHE A 281 14.82 -11.89 2.91
C PHE A 281 15.84 -10.74 3.05
N GLU A 282 16.35 -10.23 1.92
CA GLU A 282 17.13 -9.00 1.86
C GLU A 282 16.31 -7.80 2.35
N VAL A 283 16.87 -7.01 3.26
CA VAL A 283 16.27 -5.75 3.73
C VAL A 283 16.77 -4.62 2.84
N GLN A 284 15.86 -3.93 2.16
CA GLN A 284 16.15 -2.81 1.27
C GLN A 284 15.53 -1.51 1.79
N ARG A 285 16.30 -0.42 1.72
CA ARG A 285 15.82 0.92 2.03
C ARG A 285 14.71 1.33 1.06
N TYR A 286 13.56 1.73 1.59
CA TYR A 286 12.57 2.53 0.87
C TYR A 286 12.76 4.02 1.17
N GLU A 287 12.43 4.87 0.19
CA GLU A 287 12.63 6.32 0.34
C GLU A 287 11.54 7.01 1.16
N ASN A 288 11.96 8.03 1.90
CA ASN A 288 11.10 8.78 2.82
C ASN A 288 9.96 9.46 2.05
N SER A 289 8.73 8.99 2.30
CA SER A 289 7.53 9.34 1.54
C SER A 289 6.36 9.66 2.48
N ALA A 290 5.37 10.40 1.97
CA ALA A 290 4.05 10.47 2.57
C ALA A 290 3.14 9.39 1.95
N HIS A 291 1.96 9.14 2.53
CA HIS A 291 0.98 8.17 2.04
C HIS A 291 -0.31 8.89 1.59
N GLY A 292 -0.62 8.78 0.30
CA GLY A 292 -1.87 9.24 -0.31
C GLY A 292 -2.74 8.06 -0.75
N TYR A 293 -3.79 8.36 -1.50
CA TYR A 293 -4.66 7.36 -2.12
C TYR A 293 -5.30 7.86 -3.42
N SER A 294 -5.81 6.91 -4.21
CA SER A 294 -6.67 7.14 -5.37
C SER A 294 -8.16 7.14 -4.99
N TRP A 295 -9.08 7.48 -5.92
CA TRP A 295 -10.52 7.54 -5.61
C TRP A 295 -11.19 6.18 -5.39
N GLU A 296 -10.58 5.08 -5.84
CA GLU A 296 -10.93 3.71 -5.46
C GLU A 296 -10.63 3.42 -3.97
N LEU A 297 -9.88 4.32 -3.31
CA LEU A 297 -9.26 4.21 -1.98
C LEU A 297 -8.09 3.21 -1.90
N TRP A 298 -7.37 3.02 -3.01
CA TRP A 298 -6.06 2.34 -2.98
C TRP A 298 -4.99 3.26 -2.40
N CYS A 299 -4.28 2.78 -1.38
CA CYS A 299 -3.13 3.50 -0.80
C CYS A 299 -1.95 3.55 -1.78
N MET A 300 -1.24 4.67 -1.80
CA MET A 300 -0.03 4.86 -2.60
C MET A 300 1.00 5.73 -1.85
N TYR A 301 2.28 5.53 -2.13
CA TYR A 301 3.31 6.50 -1.75
C TYR A 301 3.17 7.78 -2.59
N ILE A 302 3.33 8.93 -1.93
CA ILE A 302 3.37 10.26 -2.57
C ILE A 302 4.60 11.01 -2.07
N SER A 303 5.02 12.05 -2.80
CA SER A 303 6.07 12.96 -2.35
C SER A 303 5.76 13.50 -0.94
N PRO A 304 6.78 13.65 -0.07
CA PRO A 304 6.66 14.54 1.09
C PRO A 304 6.12 15.93 0.69
N PRO A 305 5.36 16.61 1.57
CA PRO A 305 4.91 17.98 1.35
C PRO A 305 6.05 18.96 1.05
N LYS A 306 5.74 20.05 0.32
CA LYS A 306 6.76 21.02 -0.12
C LYS A 306 7.53 21.64 1.05
N ASP A 307 6.85 21.93 2.15
CA ASP A 307 7.46 22.47 3.37
C ASP A 307 8.51 21.54 4.02
N TRP A 308 8.38 20.22 3.84
CA TRP A 308 9.41 19.27 4.27
C TRP A 308 10.65 19.31 3.36
N TRP A 309 10.46 19.45 2.04
CA TRP A 309 11.56 19.62 1.09
C TRP A 309 12.26 20.98 1.24
N ASP A 310 11.50 22.07 1.40
CA ASP A 310 12.03 23.42 1.62
C ASP A 310 12.84 23.51 2.93
N ALA A 311 12.54 22.67 3.93
CA ALA A 311 13.29 22.59 5.19
C ALA A 311 14.63 21.84 5.09
N GLY A 312 14.86 21.04 4.03
CA GLY A 312 16.13 20.38 3.74
C GLY A 312 16.63 19.31 4.73
N ASP A 313 15.85 18.96 5.76
CA ASP A 313 16.26 18.04 6.82
C ASP A 313 15.51 16.70 6.74
N PRO A 314 16.16 15.61 6.28
CA PRO A 314 15.52 14.31 6.09
C PRO A 314 15.14 13.59 7.39
N SER A 315 15.47 14.14 8.57
CA SER A 315 15.06 13.61 9.87
C SER A 315 13.68 14.11 10.35
N LEU A 316 13.14 15.16 9.73
CA LEU A 316 11.88 15.77 10.17
C LEU A 316 10.65 14.87 9.94
N PRO A 317 9.62 14.95 10.80
CA PRO A 317 8.32 14.32 10.56
C PRO A 317 7.69 14.76 9.23
N ILE A 318 7.18 13.79 8.46
CA ILE A 318 6.49 14.03 7.20
C ILE A 318 4.98 13.99 7.46
N ARG A 319 4.29 15.12 7.29
CA ARG A 319 2.82 15.18 7.36
C ARG A 319 2.21 14.30 6.25
N THR A 320 1.30 13.39 6.59
CA THR A 320 0.74 12.41 5.65
C THR A 320 -0.80 12.45 5.59
N PRO A 321 -1.44 12.43 4.40
CA PRO A 321 -2.90 12.35 4.27
C PRO A 321 -3.54 11.08 4.84
N ALA A 322 -2.88 9.94 4.66
CA ALA A 322 -3.35 8.63 5.07
C ALA A 322 -2.19 7.77 5.63
N MET A 323 -2.40 6.46 5.75
CA MET A 323 -1.37 5.48 6.10
C MET A 323 -1.37 4.27 5.17
N ILE A 324 -0.20 3.70 4.92
CA ILE A 324 -0.09 2.33 4.45
C ILE A 324 -0.56 1.37 5.56
N GLY A 325 -1.30 0.32 5.19
CA GLY A 325 -2.07 -0.48 6.16
C GLY A 325 -1.26 -1.36 7.12
N CYS A 326 0.06 -1.50 6.95
CA CYS A 326 0.87 -2.49 7.65
C CYS A 326 1.32 -2.11 9.07
N SER A 327 1.39 -0.82 9.41
CA SER A 327 1.60 -0.40 10.80
C SER A 327 1.14 1.02 11.12
N PHE A 328 0.76 1.25 12.38
CA PHE A 328 0.54 2.58 12.95
C PHE A 328 0.62 2.55 14.49
N VAL A 329 1.00 3.67 15.09
CA VAL A 329 1.14 3.81 16.54
C VAL A 329 0.33 5.02 17.03
N VAL A 330 -0.45 4.82 18.09
CA VAL A 330 -1.45 5.80 18.55
C VAL A 330 -1.64 5.73 20.07
N ASN A 331 -1.96 6.86 20.70
CA ASN A 331 -2.37 6.87 22.11
C ASN A 331 -3.66 6.02 22.29
N ARG A 332 -3.63 5.07 23.24
CA ARG A 332 -4.69 4.06 23.38
C ARG A 332 -6.07 4.68 23.67
N LYS A 333 -6.11 5.76 24.46
CA LYS A 333 -7.35 6.49 24.77
C LYS A 333 -7.85 7.27 23.56
N PHE A 334 -6.99 8.01 22.88
CA PHE A 334 -7.36 8.76 21.68
C PHE A 334 -7.96 7.86 20.58
N PHE A 335 -7.40 6.67 20.37
CA PHE A 335 -7.94 5.72 19.39
C PHE A 335 -9.37 5.28 19.73
N GLY A 336 -9.66 5.04 21.02
CA GLY A 336 -11.02 4.79 21.51
C GLY A 336 -11.95 6.00 21.40
N GLU A 337 -11.45 7.21 21.69
CA GLU A 337 -12.21 8.47 21.54
C GLU A 337 -12.66 8.71 20.09
N ILE A 338 -11.86 8.33 19.09
CA ILE A 338 -12.24 8.39 17.66
C ILE A 338 -12.95 7.14 17.14
N GLY A 339 -13.41 6.25 18.04
CA GLY A 339 -14.23 5.08 17.69
C GLY A 339 -13.50 3.95 16.96
N LEU A 340 -12.19 3.80 17.19
CA LEU A 340 -11.33 2.73 16.66
C LEU A 340 -11.30 2.70 15.12
N LEU A 341 -11.35 1.51 14.51
CA LEU A 341 -11.71 1.32 13.09
C LEU A 341 -13.23 1.05 12.97
N ASP A 342 -13.78 1.06 11.76
CA ASP A 342 -15.18 0.70 11.51
C ASP A 342 -15.39 -0.83 11.49
N PRO A 343 -16.00 -1.45 12.53
CA PRO A 343 -16.20 -2.90 12.60
C PRO A 343 -17.26 -3.41 11.60
N GLY A 344 -17.95 -2.54 10.87
CA GLY A 344 -18.81 -2.92 9.75
C GLY A 344 -18.06 -3.15 8.44
N MET A 345 -16.75 -2.90 8.40
CA MET A 345 -15.85 -3.32 7.31
C MET A 345 -15.47 -4.80 7.43
N ASP A 346 -15.33 -5.46 6.29
CA ASP A 346 -15.04 -6.90 6.22
C ASP A 346 -13.67 -7.19 5.63
N VAL A 347 -13.04 -8.25 6.16
CA VAL A 347 -11.78 -8.86 5.70
C VAL A 347 -10.58 -7.91 5.68
N TYR A 348 -10.51 -7.03 4.68
CA TYR A 348 -9.34 -6.19 4.35
C TYR A 348 -9.72 -5.04 3.39
N GLY A 349 -9.08 -3.89 3.53
CA GLY A 349 -9.05 -2.83 2.53
C GLY A 349 -9.95 -1.65 2.87
N GLY A 350 -9.40 -0.43 2.72
CA GLY A 350 -10.09 0.83 2.99
C GLY A 350 -10.01 1.29 4.45
N GLU A 351 -9.72 0.40 5.41
CA GLU A 351 -9.66 0.74 6.84
C GLU A 351 -8.52 1.72 7.17
N ASN A 352 -7.43 1.63 6.41
CA ASN A 352 -6.26 2.49 6.51
C ASN A 352 -6.51 3.90 5.96
N ILE A 353 -7.39 4.03 4.96
CA ILE A 353 -7.81 5.31 4.40
C ILE A 353 -8.89 5.95 5.28
N GLU A 354 -9.82 5.15 5.79
CA GLU A 354 -10.84 5.55 6.77
C GLU A 354 -10.22 6.19 8.01
N LEU A 355 -9.23 5.53 8.62
CA LEU A 355 -8.56 6.05 9.80
C LEU A 355 -7.84 7.38 9.49
N GLY A 356 -7.21 7.51 8.33
CA GLY A 356 -6.52 8.74 7.93
C GLY A 356 -7.46 9.93 7.76
N ILE A 357 -8.55 9.74 7.01
CA ILE A 357 -9.59 10.76 6.84
C ILE A 357 -10.18 11.14 8.20
N LYS A 358 -10.54 10.15 9.02
CA LYS A 358 -11.14 10.34 10.36
C LYS A 358 -10.23 11.11 11.32
N VAL A 359 -8.95 10.72 11.43
CA VAL A 359 -7.98 11.40 12.32
C VAL A 359 -7.88 12.87 11.98
N TRP A 360 -7.72 13.21 10.70
CA TRP A 360 -7.60 14.60 10.24
C TRP A 360 -8.90 15.39 10.39
N LEU A 361 -10.05 14.82 10.01
CA LEU A 361 -11.35 15.51 10.13
C LEU A 361 -11.75 15.75 11.59
N CYS A 362 -11.42 14.82 12.50
CA CYS A 362 -11.83 14.86 13.91
C CYS A 362 -10.76 15.49 14.84
N GLY A 363 -9.79 16.24 14.28
CA GLY A 363 -8.88 17.09 15.04
C GLY A 363 -7.69 16.38 15.70
N GLY A 364 -7.22 15.29 15.10
CA GLY A 364 -5.85 14.79 15.25
C GLY A 364 -5.00 15.11 14.03
N SER A 365 -3.85 14.45 13.91
CA SER A 365 -2.96 14.54 12.74
C SER A 365 -2.20 13.24 12.50
N MET A 366 -1.66 13.04 11.29
CA MET A 366 -0.81 11.90 10.95
C MET A 366 0.58 12.33 10.47
N GLU A 367 1.59 11.60 10.93
CA GLU A 367 3.01 11.86 10.62
C GLU A 367 3.75 10.55 10.32
N VAL A 368 4.51 10.48 9.22
CA VAL A 368 5.56 9.46 9.00
C VAL A 368 6.85 9.96 9.63
N LEU A 369 7.59 9.10 10.35
CA LEU A 369 8.84 9.47 11.01
C LEU A 369 10.06 8.77 10.38
N PRO A 370 10.89 9.48 9.59
CA PRO A 370 12.17 8.97 9.06
C PRO A 370 13.12 8.36 10.10
N CYS A 371 13.04 8.83 11.36
CA CYS A 371 13.84 8.35 12.48
C CYS A 371 13.31 7.06 13.15
N SER A 372 12.12 6.57 12.76
CA SER A 372 11.57 5.30 13.22
C SER A 372 11.39 4.38 12.02
N ARG A 373 12.19 3.30 11.92
CA ARG A 373 12.12 2.39 10.77
C ARG A 373 11.74 0.97 11.18
N VAL A 374 10.86 0.37 10.39
CA VAL A 374 10.40 -1.02 10.55
C VAL A 374 10.39 -1.64 9.15
N ALA A 375 11.10 -2.76 8.98
CA ALA A 375 11.09 -3.49 7.73
C ALA A 375 9.85 -4.41 7.66
N HIS A 376 9.24 -4.60 6.49
CA HIS A 376 8.01 -5.38 6.27
C HIS A 376 8.17 -6.30 5.06
N ILE A 377 7.61 -7.52 5.12
CA ILE A 377 7.66 -8.46 3.98
C ILE A 377 6.62 -8.07 2.91
N GLU A 378 7.08 -7.44 1.83
CA GLU A 378 6.30 -7.28 0.61
C GLU A 378 5.98 -8.67 0.02
N ARG A 379 4.70 -8.98 -0.24
CA ARG A 379 4.27 -10.31 -0.72
C ARG A 379 3.90 -10.32 -2.19
N LYS A 380 4.23 -11.42 -2.87
CA LYS A 380 3.85 -11.68 -4.27
C LYS A 380 2.34 -11.76 -4.49
N LYS A 381 1.61 -12.30 -3.50
CA LYS A 381 0.14 -12.39 -3.47
C LYS A 381 -0.36 -12.30 -2.03
N LYS A 382 -1.64 -11.94 -1.85
CA LYS A 382 -2.30 -11.86 -0.54
C LYS A 382 -3.12 -13.14 -0.32
N PRO A 383 -2.66 -14.11 0.49
CA PRO A 383 -3.29 -15.44 0.58
C PRO A 383 -4.64 -15.45 1.34
N TYR A 384 -5.09 -14.31 1.86
CA TYR A 384 -6.15 -14.24 2.86
C TYR A 384 -7.55 -14.55 2.33
N ASN A 385 -7.86 -14.21 1.08
CA ASN A 385 -9.17 -14.41 0.45
C ASN A 385 -9.07 -14.32 -1.09
N SER A 386 -9.90 -15.04 -1.83
CA SER A 386 -9.93 -14.99 -3.30
C SER A 386 -10.66 -13.77 -3.87
N ASN A 387 -11.64 -13.19 -3.15
CA ASN A 387 -12.47 -12.08 -3.62
C ASN A 387 -12.20 -10.76 -2.86
N ILE A 388 -10.92 -10.38 -2.75
CA ILE A 388 -10.51 -9.11 -2.14
C ILE A 388 -11.15 -7.90 -2.87
N GLY A 389 -11.39 -8.02 -4.18
CA GLY A 389 -12.02 -6.96 -4.99
C GLY A 389 -13.44 -6.57 -4.53
N PHE A 390 -14.27 -7.54 -4.11
CA PHE A 390 -15.59 -7.24 -3.55
C PHE A 390 -15.49 -6.53 -2.19
N TYR A 391 -14.69 -7.07 -1.27
CA TYR A 391 -14.57 -6.52 0.09
C TYR A 391 -13.99 -5.10 0.09
N THR A 392 -12.90 -4.84 -0.66
CA THR A 392 -12.35 -3.48 -0.76
C THR A 392 -13.37 -2.50 -1.34
N LYS A 393 -14.13 -2.90 -2.38
CA LYS A 393 -15.18 -2.06 -2.98
C LYS A 393 -16.30 -1.74 -1.98
N ARG A 394 -16.79 -2.74 -1.23
CA ARG A 394 -17.80 -2.57 -0.18
C ARG A 394 -17.30 -1.62 0.92
N ASN A 395 -16.09 -1.85 1.42
CA ASN A 395 -15.48 -1.04 2.47
C ASN A 395 -15.23 0.40 2.00
N ALA A 396 -14.78 0.60 0.75
CA ALA A 396 -14.58 1.93 0.17
C ALA A 396 -15.88 2.74 0.08
N LEU A 397 -17.00 2.09 -0.26
CA LEU A 397 -18.31 2.75 -0.24
C LEU A 397 -18.78 3.10 1.18
N ARG A 398 -18.46 2.28 2.21
CA ARG A 398 -18.70 2.66 3.63
C ARG A 398 -17.92 3.92 4.01
N VAL A 399 -16.65 4.05 3.61
CA VAL A 399 -15.87 5.29 3.82
C VAL A 399 -16.52 6.47 3.11
N ALA A 400 -16.92 6.27 1.85
CA ALA A 400 -17.53 7.30 1.02
C ALA A 400 -18.82 7.86 1.66
N GLU A 401 -19.73 6.99 2.08
CA GLU A 401 -21.01 7.36 2.69
C GLU A 401 -20.92 7.92 4.13
N VAL A 402 -19.80 7.76 4.83
CA VAL A 402 -19.60 8.32 6.18
C VAL A 402 -18.78 9.62 6.14
N TRP A 403 -17.68 9.64 5.39
CA TRP A 403 -16.60 10.61 5.58
C TRP A 403 -16.37 11.57 4.41
N MET A 404 -16.84 11.25 3.20
CA MET A 404 -16.39 11.95 1.97
C MET A 404 -17.38 12.99 1.43
N ASP A 405 -18.52 13.20 2.10
CA ASP A 405 -19.56 14.17 1.71
C ASP A 405 -19.93 14.01 0.22
N ASP A 406 -20.13 15.10 -0.53
CA ASP A 406 -20.49 15.04 -1.96
C ASP A 406 -19.38 14.42 -2.85
N TYR A 407 -18.14 14.38 -2.37
CA TYR A 407 -17.01 13.73 -3.05
C TYR A 407 -17.10 12.21 -3.01
N LYS A 408 -18.04 11.62 -2.25
CA LYS A 408 -18.39 10.20 -2.37
C LYS A 408 -18.64 9.81 -3.83
N SER A 409 -19.24 10.73 -4.62
CA SER A 409 -19.44 10.58 -6.06
C SER A 409 -18.20 10.13 -6.84
N HIS A 410 -17.00 10.58 -6.45
CA HIS A 410 -15.75 10.25 -7.12
C HIS A 410 -15.37 8.77 -6.91
N VAL A 411 -15.69 8.20 -5.75
CA VAL A 411 -15.50 6.76 -5.44
C VAL A 411 -16.41 5.90 -6.32
N TYR A 412 -17.64 6.35 -6.58
CA TYR A 412 -18.59 5.67 -7.48
C TYR A 412 -18.14 5.75 -8.95
N ILE A 413 -17.58 6.90 -9.37
CA ILE A 413 -16.97 7.05 -10.70
C ILE A 413 -15.78 6.08 -10.85
N ALA A 414 -14.87 6.06 -9.88
CA ALA A 414 -13.67 5.22 -9.88
C ALA A 414 -14.00 3.73 -9.96
N TRP A 415 -14.98 3.26 -9.18
CA TRP A 415 -15.42 1.86 -9.19
C TRP A 415 -16.43 1.50 -10.29
N ASN A 416 -16.75 2.42 -11.22
CA ASN A 416 -17.73 2.26 -12.32
C ASN A 416 -19.14 1.83 -11.83
N LEU A 417 -19.60 2.44 -10.74
CA LEU A 417 -20.89 2.15 -10.09
C LEU A 417 -21.89 3.32 -10.30
N PRO A 418 -23.18 3.05 -10.53
CA PRO A 418 -24.21 4.09 -10.53
C PRO A 418 -24.47 4.65 -9.13
N LEU A 419 -24.71 5.96 -9.03
CA LEU A 419 -24.86 6.67 -7.75
C LEU A 419 -26.10 6.24 -6.94
N GLU A 420 -27.24 6.02 -7.62
CA GLU A 420 -28.54 5.83 -6.95
C GLU A 420 -28.77 4.40 -6.46
N ASN A 421 -28.16 3.40 -7.11
CA ASN A 421 -28.27 1.99 -6.73
C ASN A 421 -27.00 1.23 -7.16
N PRO A 422 -25.92 1.26 -6.36
CA PRO A 422 -24.64 0.62 -6.72
C PRO A 422 -24.69 -0.92 -6.76
N GLY A 423 -25.80 -1.57 -6.38
CA GLY A 423 -25.93 -3.02 -6.35
C GLY A 423 -25.09 -3.72 -5.26
N ILE A 424 -24.61 -2.97 -4.26
CA ILE A 424 -23.73 -3.45 -3.19
C ILE A 424 -24.33 -3.02 -1.85
N ASP A 425 -24.65 -4.00 -1.00
CA ASP A 425 -25.03 -3.71 0.38
C ASP A 425 -23.79 -3.35 1.21
N ILE A 426 -23.72 -2.09 1.63
CA ILE A 426 -22.66 -1.57 2.49
C ILE A 426 -22.93 -1.80 3.97
N GLY A 427 -24.09 -2.33 4.36
CA GLY A 427 -24.54 -2.47 5.75
C GLY A 427 -24.79 -1.12 6.44
N ASP A 428 -25.23 -1.15 7.70
CA ASP A 428 -25.51 0.10 8.43
C ASP A 428 -24.24 0.91 8.74
N VAL A 429 -24.37 2.22 8.63
CA VAL A 429 -23.35 3.25 8.90
C VAL A 429 -23.85 4.33 9.88
N SER A 430 -25.05 4.14 10.48
CA SER A 430 -25.69 5.11 11.37
C SER A 430 -24.79 5.52 12.55
N GLU A 431 -24.19 4.55 13.25
CA GLU A 431 -23.23 4.79 14.33
C GLU A 431 -22.05 5.65 13.88
N ARG A 432 -21.50 5.36 12.70
CA ARG A 432 -20.28 6.01 12.17
C ARG A 432 -20.59 7.47 11.80
N ARG A 433 -21.79 7.73 11.24
CA ARG A 433 -22.32 9.08 11.02
C ARG A 433 -22.61 9.82 12.33
N ALA A 434 -23.17 9.14 13.33
CA ALA A 434 -23.44 9.71 14.65
C ALA A 434 -22.13 10.09 15.39
N LEU A 435 -21.11 9.24 15.33
CA LEU A 435 -19.76 9.48 15.84
C LEU A 435 -19.10 10.70 15.17
N ARG A 436 -19.16 10.78 13.83
CA ARG A 436 -18.65 11.94 13.07
C ARG A 436 -19.31 13.25 13.52
N LYS A 437 -20.61 13.21 13.81
CA LYS A 437 -21.39 14.36 14.33
C LYS A 437 -21.05 14.70 15.77
N SER A 438 -20.92 13.72 16.67
CA SER A 438 -20.64 13.96 18.11
C SER A 438 -19.24 14.53 18.35
N LEU A 439 -18.25 14.05 17.58
CA LEU A 439 -16.87 14.57 17.58
C LEU A 439 -16.72 15.93 16.89
N LYS A 440 -17.79 16.47 16.28
CA LYS A 440 -17.81 17.74 15.53
C LYS A 440 -16.73 17.79 14.43
N CYS A 441 -16.53 16.67 13.74
CA CYS A 441 -15.51 16.55 12.70
C CYS A 441 -15.81 17.46 11.51
N LYS A 442 -14.75 17.86 10.80
CA LYS A 442 -14.82 18.76 9.63
C LYS A 442 -15.47 18.08 8.41
N ASN A 443 -15.73 18.86 7.37
CA ASN A 443 -16.18 18.36 6.06
C ASN A 443 -14.99 17.89 5.21
N PHE A 444 -15.26 17.04 4.22
CA PHE A 444 -14.23 16.46 3.35
C PHE A 444 -13.57 17.50 2.44
N GLN A 445 -14.28 18.58 2.07
CA GLN A 445 -13.69 19.70 1.35
C GLN A 445 -12.52 20.32 2.14
N TRP A 446 -12.66 20.51 3.46
CA TRP A 446 -11.54 21.00 4.28
C TRP A 446 -10.32 20.06 4.24
N TYR A 447 -10.54 18.73 4.29
CA TYR A 447 -9.46 17.74 4.17
C TYR A 447 -8.76 17.84 2.80
N LEU A 448 -9.54 17.92 1.71
CA LEU A 448 -9.00 18.09 0.37
C LEU A 448 -8.24 19.41 0.19
N ASP A 449 -8.55 20.48 0.93
CA ASP A 449 -7.86 21.77 0.80
C ASP A 449 -6.63 21.92 1.72
N HIS A 450 -6.62 21.28 2.89
CA HIS A 450 -5.60 21.52 3.93
C HIS A 450 -4.67 20.31 4.17
N VAL A 451 -5.12 19.11 3.82
CA VAL A 451 -4.42 17.85 4.11
C VAL A 451 -3.92 17.17 2.84
N TYR A 452 -4.74 17.10 1.78
CA TYR A 452 -4.40 16.45 0.51
C TYR A 452 -4.77 17.30 -0.73
N PRO A 453 -4.25 18.54 -0.87
CA PRO A 453 -4.53 19.44 -2.00
C PRO A 453 -4.04 18.90 -3.35
N GLU A 454 -3.12 17.93 -3.35
CA GLU A 454 -2.65 17.25 -4.55
C GLU A 454 -3.68 16.26 -5.12
N MET A 455 -4.72 15.88 -4.37
CA MET A 455 -5.72 14.92 -4.83
C MET A 455 -6.58 15.51 -5.96
N ARG A 456 -6.57 14.86 -7.12
CA ARG A 456 -7.24 15.35 -8.34
C ARG A 456 -8.77 15.30 -8.18
N ARG A 457 -9.49 16.35 -8.58
CA ARG A 457 -10.95 16.49 -8.34
C ARG A 457 -11.74 16.40 -9.67
N TYR A 458 -12.90 15.75 -9.64
CA TYR A 458 -13.68 15.38 -10.83
C TYR A 458 -15.12 15.94 -10.86
N ASN A 459 -15.35 17.04 -10.13
CA ASN A 459 -16.61 17.80 -10.00
C ASN A 459 -17.25 18.26 -11.34
N ASN A 460 -16.50 18.19 -12.45
CA ASN A 460 -16.98 18.52 -13.80
C ASN A 460 -17.62 17.34 -14.57
N THR A 461 -17.64 16.15 -14.00
CA THR A 461 -18.21 14.95 -14.66
C THR A 461 -19.73 15.07 -14.81
N ILE A 462 -20.26 14.63 -15.96
CA ILE A 462 -21.70 14.48 -16.25
C ILE A 462 -22.06 13.00 -16.44
N ALA A 463 -21.23 12.24 -17.14
CA ALA A 463 -21.49 10.81 -17.40
C ALA A 463 -20.18 10.03 -17.40
N TYR A 464 -20.22 8.77 -16.96
CA TYR A 464 -19.04 7.93 -16.77
C TYR A 464 -19.31 6.43 -16.90
N GLY A 465 -18.24 5.66 -17.13
CA GLY A 465 -18.26 4.21 -17.28
C GLY A 465 -18.19 3.78 -18.74
N GLU A 466 -18.63 2.56 -19.04
CA GLU A 466 -18.61 2.01 -20.40
C GLU A 466 -19.36 2.90 -21.39
N LEU A 467 -18.71 3.22 -22.53
CA LEU A 467 -19.34 3.87 -23.67
C LEU A 467 -19.62 2.83 -24.76
N ARG A 468 -20.90 2.68 -25.13
CA ARG A 468 -21.38 1.68 -26.11
C ARG A 468 -22.09 2.33 -27.29
N ASN A 469 -22.09 1.66 -28.45
CA ASN A 469 -22.71 2.12 -29.70
C ASN A 469 -23.88 1.23 -30.13
N ASN A 470 -24.94 1.81 -30.69
CA ASN A 470 -26.14 1.05 -31.07
C ASN A 470 -25.98 0.11 -32.29
N LYS A 471 -24.89 0.21 -33.06
CA LYS A 471 -24.52 -0.69 -34.16
C LYS A 471 -23.60 -1.84 -33.73
N ALA A 472 -22.97 -1.76 -32.56
CA ALA A 472 -22.00 -2.72 -32.06
C ALA A 472 -22.14 -2.83 -30.53
N LYS A 473 -22.94 -3.80 -30.07
CA LYS A 473 -23.43 -3.89 -28.67
C LYS A 473 -22.42 -4.53 -27.71
N ASP A 474 -21.60 -5.42 -28.26
CA ASP A 474 -20.73 -6.34 -27.52
C ASP A 474 -19.29 -5.81 -27.41
N VAL A 475 -19.00 -4.70 -28.10
CA VAL A 475 -17.74 -3.94 -28.00
C VAL A 475 -18.00 -2.54 -27.43
N CYS A 476 -17.04 -2.08 -26.63
CA CYS A 476 -17.03 -0.80 -25.94
C CYS A 476 -15.91 0.07 -26.48
N LEU A 477 -16.02 1.40 -26.33
CA LEU A 477 -14.87 2.30 -26.54
C LEU A 477 -13.79 1.97 -25.51
N ASP A 478 -12.56 1.78 -25.99
CA ASP A 478 -11.41 1.34 -25.18
C ASP A 478 -10.18 2.21 -25.46
N GLN A 479 -9.42 2.52 -24.42
CA GLN A 479 -8.15 3.25 -24.46
C GLN A 479 -7.13 2.59 -25.41
N GLY A 480 -7.11 1.26 -25.46
CA GLY A 480 -6.13 0.50 -26.24
C GLY A 480 -4.66 0.71 -25.80
N PRO A 481 -3.69 0.28 -26.63
CA PRO A 481 -2.27 0.50 -26.37
C PRO A 481 -1.91 1.99 -26.29
N LEU A 482 -1.20 2.38 -25.23
CA LEU A 482 -0.85 3.78 -24.92
C LEU A 482 0.04 4.43 -25.98
N GLU A 483 0.78 3.61 -26.71
CA GLU A 483 1.78 3.92 -27.73
C GLU A 483 1.12 4.33 -29.06
N ASN A 484 -0.07 3.79 -29.35
CA ASN A 484 -0.79 4.05 -30.60
C ASN A 484 -1.42 5.45 -30.63
N HIS A 485 -1.61 6.09 -29.47
CA HIS A 485 -2.24 7.41 -29.32
C HIS A 485 -3.64 7.52 -30.00
N THR A 486 -4.37 6.42 -30.10
CA THR A 486 -5.72 6.32 -30.68
C THR A 486 -6.60 5.42 -29.84
N ALA A 487 -7.86 5.81 -29.61
CA ALA A 487 -8.84 4.92 -29.00
C ALA A 487 -9.31 3.85 -29.99
N ILE A 488 -9.75 2.70 -29.47
CA ILE A 488 -10.19 1.53 -30.26
C ILE A 488 -11.59 1.06 -29.82
N LEU A 489 -12.11 0.02 -30.48
CA LEU A 489 -13.21 -0.79 -29.97
C LEU A 489 -12.65 -2.12 -29.48
N TYR A 490 -13.10 -2.58 -28.31
CA TYR A 490 -12.68 -3.85 -27.72
C TYR A 490 -13.88 -4.52 -27.01
N PRO A 491 -13.94 -5.86 -26.85
CA PRO A 491 -15.03 -6.53 -26.15
C PRO A 491 -15.34 -5.90 -24.78
N CYS A 492 -16.62 -5.64 -24.52
CA CYS A 492 -17.05 -4.93 -23.32
C CYS A 492 -16.72 -5.71 -22.04
N HIS A 493 -15.75 -5.21 -21.28
CA HIS A 493 -15.28 -5.80 -20.02
C HIS A 493 -15.33 -4.85 -18.82
N GLY A 494 -15.55 -3.54 -19.02
CA GLY A 494 -15.86 -2.59 -17.96
C GLY A 494 -14.72 -2.18 -17.01
N TRP A 495 -13.50 -2.68 -17.25
CA TRP A 495 -12.25 -2.29 -16.58
C TRP A 495 -11.78 -0.88 -16.95
N GLY A 496 -10.76 -0.38 -16.24
CA GLY A 496 -10.12 0.94 -16.39
C GLY A 496 -10.01 1.46 -17.84
N PRO A 497 -9.46 0.70 -18.80
CA PRO A 497 -9.34 1.13 -20.21
C PRO A 497 -10.65 1.51 -20.91
N GLN A 498 -11.81 1.01 -20.42
CA GLN A 498 -13.14 1.28 -20.98
C GLN A 498 -13.95 2.28 -20.16
N LEU A 499 -13.35 2.91 -19.14
CA LEU A 499 -14.00 3.96 -18.37
C LEU A 499 -13.94 5.27 -19.16
N ALA A 500 -15.00 5.55 -19.90
CA ALA A 500 -15.21 6.87 -20.47
C ALA A 500 -15.65 7.86 -19.36
N ARG A 501 -15.30 9.14 -19.49
CA ARG A 501 -15.74 10.21 -18.58
C ARG A 501 -16.00 11.51 -19.36
N TYR A 502 -17.28 11.84 -19.53
CA TYR A 502 -17.74 13.04 -20.22
C TYR A 502 -17.98 14.20 -19.24
N THR A 503 -17.54 15.41 -19.60
CA THR A 503 -17.53 16.58 -18.69
C THR A 503 -18.36 17.77 -19.15
N LYS A 504 -18.62 18.70 -18.23
CA LYS A 504 -19.34 19.97 -18.44
C LYS A 504 -18.74 20.84 -19.55
N GLU A 505 -17.43 20.75 -19.79
CA GLU A 505 -16.73 21.49 -20.85
C GLU A 505 -16.88 20.83 -22.24
N GLY A 506 -17.47 19.64 -22.30
CA GLY A 506 -17.60 18.80 -23.49
C GLY A 506 -16.40 17.89 -23.76
N PHE A 507 -15.53 17.63 -22.78
CA PHE A 507 -14.38 16.73 -22.98
C PHE A 507 -14.81 15.28 -22.72
N LEU A 508 -14.37 14.35 -23.58
CA LEU A 508 -14.56 12.92 -23.41
C LEU A 508 -13.21 12.28 -23.07
N HIS A 509 -13.01 11.93 -21.80
CA HIS A 509 -11.83 11.21 -21.33
C HIS A 509 -12.05 9.70 -21.43
N LEU A 510 -10.97 8.92 -21.49
CA LEU A 510 -11.02 7.47 -21.62
C LEU A 510 -9.81 6.82 -20.93
N GLY A 511 -10.09 5.96 -19.95
CA GLY A 511 -9.07 5.29 -19.13
C GLY A 511 -9.37 5.40 -17.63
N ALA A 512 -8.48 4.83 -16.82
CA ALA A 512 -8.53 4.96 -15.36
C ALA A 512 -8.32 6.43 -14.92
N LEU A 513 -8.85 6.79 -13.75
CA LEU A 513 -8.71 8.14 -13.20
C LEU A 513 -7.25 8.44 -12.80
N GLY A 514 -6.79 9.65 -13.09
CA GLY A 514 -5.56 10.18 -12.51
C GLY A 514 -5.70 10.40 -11.00
N THR A 515 -4.67 10.06 -10.23
CA THR A 515 -4.73 10.11 -8.76
C THR A 515 -4.46 11.52 -8.20
N THR A 516 -3.41 12.17 -8.68
CA THR A 516 -2.98 13.50 -8.22
C THR A 516 -2.87 14.51 -9.35
N THR A 517 -2.78 15.80 -8.99
CA THR A 517 -2.49 16.91 -9.90
C THR A 517 -1.03 16.92 -10.38
N LEU A 518 -0.13 16.25 -9.66
CA LEU A 518 1.30 16.12 -9.98
C LEU A 518 1.58 15.05 -11.06
N LEU A 519 0.65 14.13 -11.26
CA LEU A 519 0.73 13.08 -12.29
C LEU A 519 -0.22 13.40 -13.47
N PRO A 520 0.05 12.87 -14.68
CA PRO A 520 -0.87 13.00 -15.81
C PRO A 520 -2.29 12.50 -15.50
N ASP A 521 -3.30 13.14 -16.08
CA ASP A 521 -4.68 12.66 -16.02
C ASP A 521 -4.96 11.60 -17.09
N THR A 522 -6.13 10.99 -16.97
CA THR A 522 -6.87 10.34 -18.06
C THR A 522 -6.77 11.15 -19.35
N ARG A 523 -6.33 10.52 -20.46
CA ARG A 523 -6.30 11.17 -21.78
C ARG A 523 -7.72 11.43 -22.30
N CYS A 524 -7.87 12.38 -23.22
CA CYS A 524 -9.15 12.66 -23.89
C CYS A 524 -9.11 12.45 -25.40
N LEU A 525 -10.30 12.18 -25.94
CA LEU A 525 -10.56 11.93 -27.35
C LEU A 525 -10.45 13.24 -28.15
N VAL A 526 -9.71 13.20 -29.26
CA VAL A 526 -9.38 14.36 -30.09
C VAL A 526 -9.67 14.08 -31.56
N ASP A 527 -10.33 15.03 -32.21
CA ASP A 527 -10.37 15.15 -33.67
C ASP A 527 -9.60 16.39 -34.11
N ASN A 528 -8.52 16.20 -34.88
CA ASN A 528 -7.68 17.25 -35.44
C ASN A 528 -7.85 17.44 -36.97
N SER A 529 -8.93 16.90 -37.54
CA SER A 529 -9.27 16.73 -38.97
C SER A 529 -8.28 16.00 -39.87
N LYS A 530 -7.07 15.64 -39.40
CA LYS A 530 -6.03 14.95 -40.18
C LYS A 530 -6.19 13.43 -40.20
N SER A 531 -6.57 12.85 -39.06
CA SER A 531 -6.71 11.40 -38.91
C SER A 531 -8.12 10.90 -39.28
N ARG A 532 -8.23 9.65 -39.76
CA ARG A 532 -9.52 8.94 -39.83
C ARG A 532 -9.90 8.29 -38.49
N LEU A 533 -8.90 7.86 -37.71
CA LEU A 533 -9.06 7.29 -36.37
C LEU A 533 -9.07 8.41 -35.32
N PRO A 534 -9.88 8.32 -34.24
CA PRO A 534 -9.85 9.31 -33.17
C PRO A 534 -8.57 9.19 -32.34
N GLN A 535 -7.90 10.32 -32.11
CA GLN A 535 -6.69 10.34 -31.29
C GLN A 535 -7.04 10.39 -29.81
N LEU A 536 -6.17 9.83 -28.97
CA LEU A 536 -6.27 9.82 -27.52
C LEU A 536 -5.02 10.44 -26.92
N LEU A 537 -5.14 11.69 -26.45
CA LEU A 537 -4.01 12.57 -26.13
C LEU A 537 -4.16 13.22 -24.75
N ASP A 538 -3.04 13.62 -24.17
CA ASP A 538 -3.00 14.35 -22.90
C ASP A 538 -3.67 15.73 -23.09
N CYS A 539 -4.78 15.97 -22.39
CA CYS A 539 -5.71 17.04 -22.73
C CYS A 539 -5.08 18.44 -22.77
N ASP A 540 -4.17 18.73 -21.85
CA ASP A 540 -3.55 20.06 -21.72
C ASP A 540 -2.53 20.36 -22.82
N LYS A 541 -2.04 19.33 -23.52
CA LYS A 541 -1.16 19.46 -24.70
C LYS A 541 -1.94 19.77 -25.98
N VAL A 542 -3.28 19.61 -25.98
CA VAL A 542 -4.14 19.86 -27.15
C VAL A 542 -4.43 21.36 -27.29
N LYS A 543 -3.64 22.04 -28.12
CA LYS A 543 -3.67 23.52 -28.32
C LYS A 543 -5.06 24.10 -28.64
N SER A 544 -5.85 23.44 -29.48
CA SER A 544 -7.21 23.89 -29.81
C SER A 544 -8.24 23.22 -28.91
N SER A 545 -9.00 24.01 -28.16
CA SER A 545 -10.09 23.50 -27.32
C SER A 545 -11.22 22.88 -28.15
N LEU A 546 -11.41 23.31 -29.41
CA LEU A 546 -12.44 22.77 -30.30
C LEU A 546 -12.18 21.31 -30.68
N TYR A 547 -10.91 20.93 -30.90
CA TYR A 547 -10.52 19.57 -31.30
C TYR A 547 -10.77 18.51 -30.21
N LYS A 548 -10.74 18.90 -28.92
CA LYS A 548 -11.05 18.03 -27.78
C LYS A 548 -12.49 18.17 -27.26
N ARG A 549 -13.32 19.01 -27.87
CA ARG A 549 -14.71 19.26 -27.46
C ARG A 549 -15.70 18.48 -28.31
N TRP A 550 -16.61 17.81 -27.64
CA TRP A 550 -17.67 17.00 -28.20
C TRP A 550 -19.04 17.52 -27.75
N ASN A 551 -20.03 17.41 -28.63
CA ASN A 551 -21.44 17.39 -28.29
C ASN A 551 -21.82 15.93 -28.04
N PHE A 552 -22.38 15.64 -26.88
CA PHE A 552 -22.95 14.35 -26.53
C PHE A 552 -24.23 14.55 -25.70
N ILE A 553 -25.24 13.74 -26.01
CA ILE A 553 -26.42 13.49 -25.18
C ILE A 553 -26.67 11.98 -25.17
N GLN A 554 -27.25 11.44 -24.11
CA GLN A 554 -27.52 10.01 -24.02
C GLN A 554 -28.41 9.54 -25.17
N ASN A 555 -28.04 8.44 -25.82
CA ASN A 555 -28.65 7.90 -27.03
C ASN A 555 -28.60 8.85 -28.25
N GLY A 556 -27.74 9.87 -28.23
CA GLY A 556 -27.44 10.73 -29.37
C GLY A 556 -26.11 10.39 -30.03
N ALA A 557 -25.74 11.15 -31.07
CA ALA A 557 -24.41 11.06 -31.69
C ALA A 557 -23.35 11.77 -30.83
N ILE A 558 -22.08 11.36 -30.97
CA ILE A 558 -20.92 12.04 -30.39
C ILE A 558 -20.25 12.84 -31.51
N MET A 559 -20.46 14.16 -31.53
CA MET A 559 -20.01 15.04 -32.63
C MET A 559 -18.97 16.05 -32.16
N ASN A 560 -17.84 16.17 -32.86
CA ASN A 560 -16.78 17.11 -32.51
C ASN A 560 -17.18 18.56 -32.83
N LYS A 561 -16.94 19.49 -31.89
CA LYS A 561 -17.29 20.92 -32.04
C LYS A 561 -16.37 21.67 -33.01
N GLY A 562 -15.17 21.17 -33.29
CA GLY A 562 -14.22 21.80 -34.21
C GLY A 562 -14.35 21.33 -35.66
N THR A 563 -14.65 20.06 -35.89
CA THR A 563 -14.65 19.46 -37.24
C THR A 563 -16.04 19.12 -37.77
N GLY A 564 -17.07 19.09 -36.93
CA GLY A 564 -18.41 18.60 -37.29
C GLY A 564 -18.49 17.09 -37.56
N ARG A 565 -17.39 16.34 -37.42
CA ARG A 565 -17.40 14.88 -37.59
C ARG A 565 -17.97 14.20 -36.36
N CYS A 566 -18.69 13.10 -36.58
CA CYS A 566 -19.10 12.20 -35.53
C CYS A 566 -18.09 11.06 -35.32
N LEU A 567 -18.02 10.59 -34.07
CA LEU A 567 -17.48 9.30 -33.70
C LEU A 567 -18.47 8.23 -34.17
N GLU A 568 -18.01 7.34 -35.05
CA GLU A 568 -18.85 6.41 -35.80
C GLU A 568 -18.17 5.04 -35.85
N VAL A 569 -18.96 3.97 -35.86
CA VAL A 569 -18.49 2.59 -35.96
C VAL A 569 -18.66 2.08 -37.39
N GLU A 570 -17.62 1.46 -37.95
CA GLU A 570 -17.61 0.88 -39.30
C GLU A 570 -17.33 -0.61 -39.26
N ASN A 571 -18.31 -1.43 -39.63
CA ASN A 571 -18.14 -2.86 -39.82
C ASN A 571 -17.57 -3.13 -41.22
N ARG A 572 -16.44 -3.86 -41.29
CA ARG A 572 -15.77 -4.27 -42.55
C ARG A 572 -15.86 -5.77 -42.81
N GLY A 573 -16.86 -6.44 -42.26
CA GLY A 573 -17.06 -7.88 -42.38
C GLY A 573 -15.90 -8.66 -41.75
N LEU A 574 -15.21 -9.46 -42.56
CA LEU A 574 -14.09 -10.29 -42.11
C LEU A 574 -12.90 -9.48 -41.57
N ALA A 575 -12.77 -8.20 -41.93
CA ALA A 575 -11.74 -7.30 -41.40
C ALA A 575 -12.12 -6.67 -40.04
N GLY A 576 -13.25 -7.05 -39.44
CA GLY A 576 -13.64 -6.61 -38.10
C GLY A 576 -14.42 -5.30 -38.07
N ILE A 577 -14.30 -4.58 -36.95
CA ILE A 577 -15.09 -3.38 -36.63
C ILE A 577 -14.13 -2.23 -36.23
N ASP A 578 -14.15 -1.16 -37.00
CA ASP A 578 -13.31 0.02 -36.84
C ASP A 578 -14.02 1.16 -36.10
N LEU A 579 -13.25 1.93 -35.33
CA LEU A 579 -13.67 3.21 -34.75
C LEU A 579 -13.16 4.37 -35.61
N ILE A 580 -14.05 5.19 -36.17
CA ILE A 580 -13.67 6.23 -37.13
C ILE A 580 -14.38 7.58 -36.91
N LEU A 581 -13.81 8.61 -37.52
CA LEU A 581 -14.32 9.98 -37.55
C LEU A 581 -14.79 10.36 -38.97
N ARG A 582 -16.09 10.55 -39.15
CA ARG A 582 -16.73 10.87 -40.46
C ARG A 582 -17.98 11.74 -40.28
N SER A 583 -18.60 12.15 -41.38
CA SER A 583 -19.93 12.79 -41.35
C SER A 583 -20.95 11.87 -40.67
N CYS A 584 -21.75 12.42 -39.76
CA CYS A 584 -22.65 11.68 -38.89
C CYS A 584 -23.67 10.81 -39.66
N THR A 585 -23.77 9.52 -39.31
CA THR A 585 -24.67 8.55 -40.00
C THR A 585 -25.91 8.18 -39.19
N GLY A 586 -26.21 8.93 -38.12
CA GLY A 586 -27.33 8.65 -37.21
C GLY A 586 -27.03 7.56 -36.18
N GLN A 587 -25.75 7.25 -35.95
CA GLN A 587 -25.34 6.37 -34.86
C GLN A 587 -25.57 7.02 -33.50
N ARG A 588 -25.90 6.17 -32.52
CA ARG A 588 -26.30 6.55 -31.17
C ARG A 588 -25.38 5.88 -30.16
N TRP A 589 -24.88 6.69 -29.25
CA TRP A 589 -23.96 6.31 -28.20
C TRP A 589 -24.62 6.44 -26.83
N THR A 590 -24.21 5.61 -25.89
CA THR A 590 -24.72 5.60 -24.52
C THR A 590 -23.56 5.42 -23.55
N ILE A 591 -23.44 6.28 -22.55
CA ILE A 591 -22.51 6.11 -21.42
C ILE A 591 -23.28 5.47 -20.27
N LYS A 592 -22.73 4.38 -19.70
CA LYS A 592 -23.37 3.52 -18.70
C LYS A 592 -24.03 4.26 -17.53
N ASN A 593 -23.33 5.24 -16.93
CA ASN A 593 -23.82 5.99 -15.77
C ASN A 593 -23.92 7.48 -16.10
N SER A 594 -24.92 8.17 -15.56
CA SER A 594 -25.06 9.64 -15.62
C SER A 594 -25.34 10.22 -14.25
N ILE A 595 -24.70 11.36 -13.97
CA ILE A 595 -24.96 12.23 -12.83
C ILE A 595 -26.09 13.18 -13.24
N LYS A 596 -27.11 13.29 -12.41
CA LYS A 596 -28.26 14.21 -12.59
C LYS A 596 -27.92 15.59 -12.03
#